data_AF-A0A932N065-F1
#
_entry.id   AF-A0A932N065-F1
#
_cell.length_a   1.000
_cell.length_b   1.000
_cell.length_c   1.000
_cell.angle_alpha   90.00
_cell.angle_beta   90.00
_cell.angle_gamma   90.00
#
_symmetry.space_group_name_H-M   'P 1'
#
loop_
_entity.id
_entity.type
_entity.pdbx_description
1 polymer ?
#
loop_
_entity_poly.entity_id
_entity_poly.type
_entity_poly.pdbx_seq_one_letter_code
_entity_poly.pdbx_strand_id
1 'polypeptide(L)'
;MNRPSISQVQAWRPDALRELADVWESAAARLDEDGSGLLARVDGTAGATADSARDRLAASADAAQQVSRALVAAGAAARAGAPRIAAARNRVLDCVAEARADGSTVADDGTVSPAAQADGLLRLLSGSDDVAARALLATQAAGLTASITAALDALAAMDAEVAQSIDAGFSCAETAPAPTRPAGAWPVEGTDVVAAWPVTSQDRIAGQIAAMTPEQRAHLVTSMPHQIGNTDGVPWDMRVAANRINIADAILTARHALDVPVEAKVRAVLAAGIGTAGAERMWPATAANPVTRAAAVIQYDRDITQRMAFYQDLLADVPDPTRRTDTLVPRQILAFDPARASLVELTGDLRTATSVGVLVPGLNTTVTGSAANDEDSRRFVAAGGGRVAMITYLGGPFPTGELAAGLLDAADPRYALDMAPRLVAFSEDVNRTVDATGRAIPVTYIGHSYGGSILGTAERLGLTADRTLYVEAAGAGVGVHDPGDWHNRNPDVLRFTMTAPGDPIELVQGFPTGPHGADPDDLPGVIRLDTGRRLDGTLMSGLAAHSDVFDEPSDAWRNMLGVITGDRELLKVYRSAG
;
A
#
# COMPACT_ATOMS: atom_id res chain seq x y z
N MET A 1 6.58 -8.06 29.53
CA MET A 1 5.32 -7.47 30.06
C MET A 1 4.47 -8.57 30.66
N ASN A 2 3.60 -8.25 31.61
CA ASN A 2 2.79 -9.25 32.31
C ASN A 2 1.50 -9.53 31.53
N ARG A 3 1.11 -10.81 31.49
CA ARG A 3 -0.17 -11.27 30.94
C ARG A 3 -1.34 -10.55 31.65
N PRO A 4 -2.33 -10.00 30.92
CA PRO A 4 -3.48 -9.38 31.54
C PRO A 4 -4.38 -10.44 32.19
N SER A 5 -5.07 -10.07 33.26
CA SER A 5 -6.13 -10.90 33.85
C SER A 5 -7.44 -10.77 33.09
N ILE A 6 -8.35 -11.74 33.21
CA ILE A 6 -9.65 -11.70 32.52
C ILE A 6 -10.44 -10.44 32.90
N SER A 7 -10.40 -10.03 34.17
CA SER A 7 -11.04 -8.80 34.65
C SER A 7 -10.45 -7.56 34.00
N GLN A 8 -9.13 -7.52 33.79
CA GLN A 8 -8.49 -6.44 33.03
C GLN A 8 -8.96 -6.43 31.58
N VAL A 9 -8.97 -7.60 30.91
CA VAL A 9 -9.44 -7.74 29.52
C VAL A 9 -10.88 -7.25 29.36
N GLN A 10 -11.77 -7.56 30.30
CA GLN A 10 -13.14 -7.07 30.31
C GLN A 10 -13.23 -5.55 30.39
N ALA A 11 -12.35 -4.91 31.18
CA ALA A 11 -12.30 -3.47 31.37
C ALA A 11 -11.62 -2.71 30.21
N TRP A 12 -10.85 -3.37 29.35
CA TRP A 12 -10.19 -2.73 28.22
C TRP A 12 -11.21 -2.07 27.27
N ARG A 13 -10.88 -0.84 26.84
CA ARG A 13 -11.66 -0.04 25.89
C ARG A 13 -10.83 0.26 24.63
N PRO A 14 -10.77 -0.66 23.65
CA PRO A 14 -9.99 -0.44 22.43
C PRO A 14 -10.40 0.84 21.67
N ASP A 15 -11.66 1.25 21.72
CA ASP A 15 -12.14 2.48 21.10
C ASP A 15 -11.51 3.76 21.67
N ALA A 16 -10.96 3.72 22.89
CA ALA A 16 -10.24 4.87 23.46
C ALA A 16 -9.01 5.26 22.62
N LEU A 17 -8.41 4.32 21.89
CA LEU A 17 -7.32 4.63 20.94
C LEU A 17 -7.79 5.47 19.76
N ARG A 18 -9.03 5.25 19.28
CA ARG A 18 -9.62 6.07 18.21
C ARG A 18 -9.95 7.47 18.71
N GLU A 19 -10.52 7.56 19.92
CA GLU A 19 -10.78 8.84 20.59
C GLU A 19 -9.48 9.66 20.76
N LEU A 20 -8.38 9.01 21.18
CA LEU A 20 -7.06 9.65 21.29
C LEU A 20 -6.51 10.09 19.94
N ALA A 21 -6.64 9.26 18.91
CA ALA A 21 -6.20 9.61 17.56
C ALA A 21 -6.94 10.85 17.02
N ASP A 22 -8.25 10.98 17.26
CA ASP A 22 -9.02 12.17 16.89
C ASP A 22 -8.51 13.44 17.60
N VAL A 23 -8.13 13.31 18.87
CA VAL A 23 -7.55 14.42 19.66
C VAL A 23 -6.18 14.82 19.11
N TRP A 24 -5.30 13.86 18.81
CA TRP A 24 -3.98 14.12 18.26
C TRP A 24 -4.04 14.75 16.88
N GLU A 25 -4.90 14.25 15.99
CA GLU A 25 -5.09 14.81 14.66
C GLU A 25 -5.64 16.25 14.73
N SER A 26 -6.60 16.51 15.62
CA SER A 26 -7.11 17.86 15.85
C SER A 26 -6.04 18.80 16.41
N ALA A 27 -5.13 18.30 17.25
CA ALA A 27 -4.00 19.07 17.75
C ALA A 27 -2.96 19.35 16.66
N ALA A 28 -2.66 18.36 15.82
CA ALA A 28 -1.75 18.49 14.68
C ALA A 28 -2.23 19.56 13.71
N ALA A 29 -3.52 19.56 13.36
CA ALA A 29 -4.11 20.54 12.46
C ALA A 29 -3.96 21.98 12.97
N ARG A 30 -4.23 22.20 14.27
CA ARG A 30 -4.07 23.53 14.89
C ARG A 30 -2.61 23.99 14.93
N LEU A 31 -1.68 23.09 15.29
CA LEU A 31 -0.26 23.41 15.31
C LEU A 31 0.28 23.73 13.92
N ASP A 32 -0.18 23.01 12.91
CA ASP A 32 0.20 23.23 11.51
C ASP A 32 -0.33 24.57 10.97
N GLU A 33 -1.59 24.92 11.31
CA GLU A 33 -2.18 26.22 10.99
C GLU A 33 -1.43 27.37 11.68
N ASP A 34 -1.19 27.26 12.99
CA ASP A 34 -0.46 28.26 13.78
C ASP A 34 0.96 28.45 13.24
N GLY A 35 1.66 27.35 12.94
CA GLY A 35 3.02 27.37 12.37
C GLY A 35 3.07 28.07 11.02
N SER A 36 2.14 27.75 10.12
CA SER A 36 2.02 28.40 8.80
C SER A 36 1.71 29.91 8.94
N GLY A 37 0.87 30.27 9.93
CA GLY A 37 0.52 31.65 10.22
C GLY A 37 1.67 32.50 10.79
N LEU A 38 2.71 31.89 11.39
CA LEU A 38 3.87 32.62 11.92
C LEU A 38 4.69 33.30 10.82
N LEU A 39 4.93 32.59 9.71
CA LEU A 39 5.74 33.10 8.60
C LEU A 39 5.07 34.27 7.88
N ALA A 40 3.73 34.24 7.76
CA ALA A 40 2.96 35.31 7.14
C ALA A 40 3.08 36.67 7.87
N ARG A 41 3.45 36.68 9.15
CA ARG A 41 3.54 37.92 9.97
C ARG A 41 4.76 38.78 9.69
N VAL A 42 5.80 38.21 9.10
CA VAL A 42 7.05 38.92 8.76
C VAL A 42 7.25 39.08 7.27
N ASP A 43 6.27 38.66 6.48
CA ASP A 43 6.29 38.79 5.03
C ASP A 43 6.25 40.28 4.62
N GLY A 44 7.06 40.64 3.63
CA GLY A 44 7.20 42.03 3.17
C GLY A 44 8.04 42.98 4.05
N THR A 45 8.66 42.51 5.15
CA THR A 45 9.59 43.32 5.96
C THR A 45 11.06 43.02 5.63
N ALA A 46 11.89 44.05 5.47
CA ALA A 46 13.29 43.90 5.04
C ALA A 46 14.29 44.49 6.06
N GLY A 47 15.49 43.89 6.13
CA GLY A 47 16.61 44.35 6.95
C GLY A 47 17.08 43.28 7.94
N ALA A 48 18.32 43.40 8.43
CA ALA A 48 18.98 42.34 9.22
C ALA A 48 18.18 41.85 10.45
N THR A 49 17.43 42.72 11.12
CA THR A 49 16.55 42.33 12.23
C THR A 49 15.33 41.54 11.75
N ALA A 50 14.75 41.93 10.61
CA ALA A 50 13.64 41.20 9.98
C ALA A 50 14.10 39.84 9.48
N ASP A 51 15.31 39.76 8.93
CA ASP A 51 15.92 38.49 8.48
C ASP A 51 16.16 37.56 9.67
N SER A 52 16.76 38.05 10.76
CA SER A 52 16.94 37.24 11.98
C SER A 52 15.61 36.81 12.62
N ALA A 53 14.58 37.66 12.56
CA ALA A 53 13.24 37.31 13.02
C ALA A 53 12.62 36.22 12.13
N ARG A 54 12.78 36.32 10.82
CA ARG A 54 12.31 35.32 9.85
C ARG A 54 12.98 33.97 10.07
N ASP A 55 14.29 33.93 10.28
CA ASP A 55 15.02 32.70 10.57
C ASP A 55 14.50 32.00 11.84
N ARG A 56 14.23 32.77 12.90
CA ARG A 56 13.68 32.23 14.16
C ARG A 56 12.23 31.76 14.03
N LEU A 57 11.41 32.48 13.26
CA LEU A 57 10.04 32.08 12.99
C LEU A 57 9.99 30.84 12.09
N ALA A 58 10.87 30.73 11.10
CA ALA A 58 11.02 29.54 10.26
C ALA A 58 11.41 28.33 11.12
N ALA A 59 12.43 28.45 11.96
CA ALA A 59 12.80 27.36 12.88
C ALA A 59 11.65 26.94 13.83
N SER A 60 10.79 27.89 14.23
CA SER A 60 9.61 27.60 15.06
C SER A 60 8.49 26.92 14.27
N ALA A 61 8.25 27.36 13.02
CA ALA A 61 7.30 26.73 12.10
C ALA A 61 7.72 25.30 11.75
N ASP A 62 9.00 25.08 11.47
CA ASP A 62 9.57 23.75 11.20
C ASP A 62 9.40 22.81 12.40
N ALA A 63 9.60 23.32 13.62
CA ALA A 63 9.37 22.56 14.84
C ALA A 63 7.88 22.22 15.03
N ALA A 64 6.98 23.17 14.77
CA ALA A 64 5.53 22.92 14.82
C ALA A 64 5.11 21.85 13.80
N GLN A 65 5.61 21.93 12.56
CA GLN A 65 5.33 20.95 11.51
C GLN A 65 5.85 19.55 11.89
N GLN A 66 7.04 19.44 12.48
CA GLN A 66 7.57 18.17 12.98
C GLN A 66 6.65 17.53 14.02
N VAL A 67 6.17 18.31 15.00
CA VAL A 67 5.22 17.84 16.02
C VAL A 67 3.89 17.43 15.38
N SER A 68 3.37 18.22 14.43
CA SER A 68 2.13 17.89 13.70
C SER A 68 2.24 16.55 12.96
N ARG A 69 3.35 16.31 12.27
CA ARG A 69 3.62 15.03 11.57
C ARG A 69 3.67 13.85 12.54
N ALA A 70 4.33 13.99 13.68
CA ALA A 70 4.39 12.95 14.71
C ALA A 70 3.01 12.62 15.30
N LEU A 71 2.20 13.64 15.59
CA LEU A 71 0.83 13.45 16.06
C LEU A 71 -0.04 12.72 15.03
N VAL A 72 0.12 13.03 13.74
CA VAL A 72 -0.57 12.32 12.64
C VAL A 72 -0.12 10.86 12.56
N ALA A 73 1.18 10.60 12.62
CA ALA A 73 1.73 9.25 12.54
C ALA A 73 1.31 8.38 13.73
N ALA A 74 1.40 8.91 14.96
CA ALA A 74 0.92 8.23 16.17
C ALA A 74 -0.60 8.00 16.13
N GLY A 75 -1.37 8.98 15.62
CA GLY A 75 -2.82 8.85 15.42
C GLY A 75 -3.17 7.73 14.45
N ALA A 76 -2.47 7.62 13.32
CA ALA A 76 -2.66 6.54 12.36
C ALA A 76 -2.37 5.16 12.99
N ALA A 77 -1.27 5.04 13.75
CA ALA A 77 -0.94 3.80 14.48
C ALA A 77 -2.02 3.43 15.51
N ALA A 78 -2.52 4.39 16.29
CA ALA A 78 -3.58 4.16 17.25
C ALA A 78 -4.91 3.74 16.59
N ARG A 79 -5.30 4.36 15.46
CA ARG A 79 -6.50 3.98 14.69
C ARG A 79 -6.39 2.54 14.17
N ALA A 80 -5.23 2.16 13.64
CA ALA A 80 -4.97 0.82 13.13
C ALA A 80 -4.90 -0.24 14.24
N GLY A 81 -4.36 0.12 15.42
CA GLY A 81 -4.25 -0.77 16.57
C GLY A 81 -5.59 -1.09 17.25
N ALA A 82 -6.52 -0.12 17.28
CA ALA A 82 -7.83 -0.26 17.94
C ALA A 82 -8.63 -1.52 17.53
N PRO A 83 -8.91 -1.78 16.22
CA PRO A 83 -9.62 -2.99 15.82
C PRO A 83 -8.84 -4.28 16.11
N ARG A 84 -7.51 -4.25 16.10
CA ARG A 84 -6.67 -5.43 16.38
C ARG A 84 -6.75 -5.83 17.85
N ILE A 85 -6.61 -4.86 18.75
CA ILE A 85 -6.79 -5.09 20.20
C ILE A 85 -8.22 -5.53 20.48
N ALA A 86 -9.22 -4.94 19.81
CA ALA A 86 -10.61 -5.37 19.95
C ALA A 86 -10.83 -6.83 19.52
N ALA A 87 -10.26 -7.26 18.40
CA ALA A 87 -10.34 -8.64 17.93
C ALA A 87 -9.66 -9.62 18.90
N ALA A 88 -8.44 -9.29 19.35
CA ALA A 88 -7.71 -10.11 20.32
C ALA A 88 -8.43 -10.19 21.67
N ARG A 89 -9.02 -9.08 22.13
CA ARG A 89 -9.86 -9.03 23.33
C ARG A 89 -11.09 -9.92 23.17
N ASN A 90 -11.80 -9.80 22.05
CA ASN A 90 -13.00 -10.60 21.80
C ASN A 90 -12.67 -12.10 21.76
N ARG A 91 -11.55 -12.49 21.15
CA ARG A 91 -11.09 -13.88 21.17
C ARG A 91 -10.91 -14.44 22.58
N VAL A 92 -10.30 -13.68 23.49
CA VAL A 92 -10.19 -14.08 24.91
C VAL A 92 -11.58 -14.25 25.53
N LEU A 93 -12.47 -13.28 25.32
CA LEU A 93 -13.82 -13.30 25.91
C LEU A 93 -14.66 -14.45 25.36
N ASP A 94 -14.52 -14.78 24.07
CA ASP A 94 -15.21 -15.90 23.42
C ASP A 94 -14.72 -17.24 23.99
N CYS A 95 -13.40 -17.45 24.13
CA CYS A 95 -12.86 -18.65 24.77
C CYS A 95 -13.34 -18.80 26.23
N VAL A 96 -13.42 -17.70 26.97
CA VAL A 96 -13.94 -17.70 28.35
C VAL A 96 -15.44 -18.00 28.38
N ALA A 97 -16.21 -17.45 27.44
CA ALA A 97 -17.64 -17.69 27.33
C ALA A 97 -17.93 -19.15 26.96
N GLU A 98 -17.18 -19.72 26.03
CA GLU A 98 -17.25 -21.14 25.63
C GLU A 98 -16.96 -22.06 26.81
N ALA A 99 -15.84 -21.85 27.52
CA ALA A 99 -15.52 -22.64 28.71
C ALA A 99 -16.62 -22.60 29.79
N ARG A 100 -17.25 -21.44 29.99
CA ARG A 100 -18.36 -21.27 30.94
C ARG A 100 -19.64 -21.92 30.45
N ALA A 101 -19.91 -21.89 29.13
CA ALA A 101 -21.07 -22.56 28.53
C ALA A 101 -20.97 -24.08 28.70
N ASP A 102 -19.75 -24.62 28.64
CA ASP A 102 -19.45 -26.03 28.91
C ASP A 102 -19.51 -26.41 30.41
N GLY A 103 -19.89 -25.47 31.28
CA GLY A 103 -20.06 -25.68 32.72
C GLY A 103 -18.76 -25.67 33.52
N SER A 104 -17.63 -25.30 32.90
CA SER A 104 -16.36 -25.10 33.59
C SER A 104 -16.31 -23.73 34.28
N THR A 105 -15.52 -23.61 35.35
CA THR A 105 -15.25 -22.31 35.98
C THR A 105 -13.89 -21.79 35.54
N VAL A 106 -13.80 -20.48 35.32
CA VAL A 106 -12.57 -19.83 34.81
C VAL A 106 -12.10 -18.80 35.83
N ALA A 107 -10.87 -18.99 36.33
CA ALA A 107 -10.19 -18.07 37.24
C ALA A 107 -9.61 -16.86 36.47
N ASP A 108 -9.30 -15.78 37.19
CA ASP A 108 -8.89 -14.50 36.58
C ASP A 108 -7.55 -14.56 35.85
N ASP A 109 -6.71 -15.54 36.18
CA ASP A 109 -5.42 -15.81 35.51
C ASP A 109 -5.55 -16.66 34.24
N GLY A 110 -6.77 -17.07 33.88
CA GLY A 110 -7.07 -17.94 32.74
C GLY A 110 -7.15 -19.43 33.07
N THR A 111 -6.93 -19.84 34.33
CA THR A 111 -7.01 -21.25 34.72
C THR A 111 -8.47 -21.74 34.70
N VAL A 112 -8.72 -22.85 34.01
CA VAL A 112 -10.05 -23.48 33.91
C VAL A 112 -10.12 -24.67 34.86
N SER A 113 -11.13 -24.68 35.73
CA SER A 113 -11.46 -25.86 36.55
C SER A 113 -12.48 -26.74 35.81
N PRO A 114 -12.35 -28.08 35.88
CA PRO A 114 -13.25 -29.00 35.20
C PRO A 114 -14.72 -28.77 35.57
N ALA A 115 -15.62 -28.99 34.61
CA ALA A 115 -17.05 -28.95 34.88
C ALA A 115 -17.46 -29.95 35.97
N ALA A 116 -18.47 -29.59 36.75
CA ALA A 116 -18.92 -30.41 37.87
C ALA A 116 -19.57 -31.74 37.43
N GLN A 117 -20.10 -31.80 36.21
CA GLN A 117 -20.75 -32.99 35.65
C GLN A 117 -20.38 -33.17 34.18
N ALA A 118 -20.17 -34.42 33.77
CA ALA A 118 -20.00 -34.77 32.37
C ALA A 118 -21.34 -34.73 31.64
N ASP A 119 -21.33 -34.17 30.44
CA ASP A 119 -22.50 -34.16 29.56
C ASP A 119 -22.80 -35.56 29.00
N GLY A 120 -23.86 -35.67 28.18
CA GLY A 120 -24.27 -36.97 27.61
C GLY A 120 -23.22 -37.59 26.67
N LEU A 121 -22.48 -36.76 25.93
CA LEU A 121 -21.48 -37.21 24.97
C LEU A 121 -20.21 -37.69 25.66
N LEU A 122 -19.71 -36.94 26.65
CA LEU A 122 -18.56 -37.31 27.47
C LEU A 122 -18.81 -38.59 28.26
N ARG A 123 -20.03 -38.78 28.81
CA ARG A 123 -20.39 -40.05 29.46
C ARG A 123 -20.43 -41.22 28.49
N LEU A 124 -20.87 -41.02 27.24
CA LEU A 124 -20.82 -42.06 26.22
C LEU A 124 -19.37 -42.43 25.88
N LEU A 125 -18.49 -41.42 25.71
CA LEU A 125 -17.07 -41.60 25.42
C LEU A 125 -16.29 -42.22 26.58
N SER A 126 -16.71 -42.00 27.83
CA SER A 126 -16.13 -42.60 29.01
C SER A 126 -16.64 -44.03 29.29
N GLY A 127 -17.55 -44.55 28.47
CA GLY A 127 -18.20 -45.85 28.73
C GLY A 127 -19.11 -45.84 29.97
N SER A 128 -19.64 -44.66 30.34
CA SER A 128 -20.35 -44.40 31.61
C SER A 128 -19.51 -44.66 32.86
N ASP A 129 -18.18 -44.73 32.75
CA ASP A 129 -17.28 -44.80 33.90
C ASP A 129 -16.98 -43.40 34.45
N ASP A 130 -17.21 -43.21 35.76
CA ASP A 130 -17.06 -41.92 36.43
C ASP A 130 -15.60 -41.48 36.60
N VAL A 131 -14.64 -42.41 36.63
CA VAL A 131 -13.21 -42.08 36.73
C VAL A 131 -12.71 -41.62 35.37
N ALA A 132 -13.08 -42.33 34.30
CA ALA A 132 -12.78 -41.96 32.94
C ALA A 132 -13.44 -40.63 32.56
N ALA A 133 -14.70 -40.40 32.95
CA ALA A 133 -15.39 -39.13 32.72
C ALA A 133 -14.66 -37.94 33.39
N ARG A 134 -14.21 -38.11 34.64
CA ARG A 134 -13.42 -37.09 35.36
C ARG A 134 -12.07 -36.84 34.70
N ALA A 135 -11.39 -37.87 34.21
CA ALA A 135 -10.13 -37.73 33.49
C ALA A 135 -10.29 -36.96 32.17
N LEU A 136 -11.37 -37.23 31.43
CA LEU A 136 -11.69 -36.50 30.20
C LEU A 136 -12.03 -35.02 30.47
N LEU A 137 -12.83 -34.74 31.49
CA LEU A 137 -13.13 -33.35 31.93
C LEU A 137 -11.86 -32.60 32.37
N ALA A 138 -10.94 -33.26 33.08
CA ALA A 138 -9.65 -32.66 33.44
C ALA A 138 -8.78 -32.36 32.21
N THR A 139 -8.79 -33.25 31.21
CA THR A 139 -8.07 -33.05 29.96
C THR A 139 -8.67 -31.89 29.16
N GLN A 140 -10.00 -31.80 29.08
CA GLN A 140 -10.71 -30.68 28.45
C GLN A 140 -10.39 -29.35 29.16
N ALA A 141 -10.44 -29.30 30.49
CA ALA A 141 -10.10 -28.12 31.26
C ALA A 141 -8.64 -27.68 31.07
N ALA A 142 -7.70 -28.63 30.98
CA ALA A 142 -6.30 -28.32 30.65
C ALA A 142 -6.16 -27.73 29.23
N GLY A 143 -6.89 -28.29 28.25
CA GLY A 143 -6.95 -27.75 26.89
C GLY A 143 -7.52 -26.34 26.83
N LEU A 144 -8.65 -26.09 27.50
CA LEU A 144 -9.27 -24.76 27.60
C LEU A 144 -8.35 -23.76 28.32
N THR A 145 -7.66 -24.20 29.38
CA THR A 145 -6.64 -23.37 30.06
C THR A 145 -5.53 -22.97 29.10
N ALA A 146 -5.00 -23.91 28.32
CA ALA A 146 -3.98 -23.61 27.32
C ALA A 146 -4.49 -22.63 26.25
N SER A 147 -5.72 -22.80 25.76
CA SER A 147 -6.33 -21.90 24.78
C SER A 147 -6.54 -20.48 25.33
N ILE A 148 -7.09 -20.35 26.54
CA ILE A 148 -7.34 -19.03 27.17
C ILE A 148 -6.01 -18.35 27.48
N THR A 149 -5.04 -19.06 28.05
CA THR A 149 -3.73 -18.47 28.38
C THR A 149 -2.95 -18.06 27.13
N ALA A 150 -3.02 -18.84 26.04
CA ALA A 150 -2.46 -18.44 24.75
C ALA A 150 -3.16 -17.21 24.16
N ALA A 151 -4.48 -17.10 24.27
CA ALA A 151 -5.22 -15.92 23.83
C ALA A 151 -4.87 -14.66 24.66
N LEU A 152 -4.66 -14.81 25.97
CA LEU A 152 -4.20 -13.72 26.84
C LEU A 152 -2.77 -13.27 26.50
N ASP A 153 -1.87 -14.22 26.20
CA ASP A 153 -0.50 -13.90 25.77
C ASP A 153 -0.49 -13.19 24.41
N ALA A 154 -1.31 -13.65 23.47
CA ALA A 154 -1.47 -13.01 22.17
C ALA A 154 -2.03 -11.58 22.30
N LEU A 155 -3.00 -11.36 23.20
CA LEU A 155 -3.52 -10.03 23.49
C LEU A 155 -2.44 -9.11 24.09
N ALA A 156 -1.62 -9.62 25.02
CA ALA A 156 -0.51 -8.86 25.61
C ALA A 156 0.56 -8.50 24.58
N ALA A 157 0.89 -9.42 23.67
CA ALA A 157 1.81 -9.16 22.57
C ALA A 157 1.24 -8.12 21.59
N MET A 158 -0.05 -8.22 21.25
CA MET A 158 -0.72 -7.24 20.38
C MET A 158 -0.72 -5.84 20.98
N ASP A 159 -0.99 -5.71 22.28
CA ASP A 159 -0.91 -4.42 23.00
C ASP A 159 0.50 -3.83 22.95
N ALA A 160 1.52 -4.67 23.16
CA ALA A 160 2.92 -4.28 23.06
C ALA A 160 3.31 -3.75 21.67
N GLU A 161 2.91 -4.46 20.62
CA GLU A 161 3.18 -4.10 19.24
C GLU A 161 2.49 -2.78 18.90
N VAL A 162 1.22 -2.61 19.27
CA VAL A 162 0.48 -1.36 19.03
C VAL A 162 1.12 -0.18 19.79
N ALA A 163 1.52 -0.38 21.05
CA ALA A 163 2.24 0.64 21.80
C ALA A 163 3.56 1.04 21.12
N GLN A 164 4.32 0.06 20.62
CA GLN A 164 5.56 0.32 19.89
C GLN A 164 5.32 1.09 18.58
N SER A 165 4.26 0.78 17.82
CA SER A 165 3.90 1.53 16.61
C SER A 165 3.49 2.97 16.93
N ILE A 166 2.79 3.20 18.05
CA ILE A 166 2.43 4.54 18.52
C ILE A 166 3.69 5.33 18.93
N ASP A 167 4.58 4.73 19.72
CA ASP A 167 5.85 5.35 20.13
C ASP A 167 6.72 5.69 18.92
N ALA A 168 6.83 4.78 17.94
CA ALA A 168 7.54 5.04 16.69
C ALA A 168 6.93 6.20 15.89
N GLY A 169 5.59 6.34 15.92
CA GLY A 169 4.89 7.48 15.34
C GLY A 169 5.30 8.81 15.98
N PHE A 170 5.46 8.85 17.31
CA PHE A 170 5.95 10.03 18.02
C PHE A 170 7.44 10.32 17.74
N SER A 171 8.27 9.27 17.63
CA SER A 171 9.70 9.40 17.37
C SER A 171 10.05 9.91 15.97
N CYS A 172 9.10 9.93 15.01
CA CYS A 172 9.31 10.62 13.73
C CYS A 172 9.57 12.14 13.86
N ALA A 173 9.28 12.75 15.02
CA ALA A 173 9.61 14.15 15.32
C ALA A 173 10.98 14.36 15.99
N GLU A 174 11.66 13.31 16.47
CA GLU A 174 12.93 13.49 17.15
C GLU A 174 14.07 13.63 16.14
N THR A 175 14.48 14.87 15.88
CA THR A 175 15.83 15.15 15.38
C THR A 175 16.72 15.62 16.53
N ALA A 176 17.95 15.08 16.56
CA ALA A 176 19.01 15.55 17.43
C ALA A 176 19.24 17.06 17.24
N PRO A 177 19.73 17.77 18.28
CA PRO A 177 19.94 19.22 18.22
C PRO A 177 20.77 19.60 17.01
N ALA A 178 20.40 20.74 16.39
CA ALA A 178 21.07 21.29 15.22
C ALA A 178 22.61 21.21 15.38
N PRO A 179 23.33 20.58 14.43
CA PRO A 179 24.77 20.45 14.55
C PRO A 179 25.41 21.82 14.65
N THR A 180 26.30 21.99 15.62
CA THR A 180 27.25 23.10 15.62
C THR A 180 28.14 22.91 14.39
N ARG A 181 27.94 23.74 13.35
CA ARG A 181 28.72 23.72 12.11
C ARG A 181 30.23 23.79 12.43
N PRO A 182 31.03 22.78 12.07
CA PRO A 182 32.44 23.02 11.77
C PRO A 182 32.49 23.74 10.43
N ALA A 183 33.23 24.85 10.35
CA ALA A 183 33.51 25.50 9.08
C ALA A 183 34.34 24.55 8.20
N GLY A 184 33.68 23.92 7.22
CA GLY A 184 34.33 23.13 6.17
C GLY A 184 34.15 21.62 6.27
N ALA A 185 33.02 21.10 5.78
CA ALA A 185 32.90 19.74 5.21
C ALA A 185 31.50 19.49 4.59
N TRP A 186 31.08 20.30 3.61
CA TRP A 186 30.21 19.95 2.46
C TRP A 186 30.11 21.20 1.55
N PRO A 187 30.58 21.21 0.28
CA PRO A 187 30.70 22.47 -0.48
C PRO A 187 29.43 22.94 -1.23
N VAL A 188 28.27 22.32 -1.04
CA VAL A 188 27.06 22.60 -1.83
C VAL A 188 25.87 22.55 -0.88
N GLU A 189 25.00 23.56 -0.81
CA GLU A 189 23.79 23.44 0.00
C GLU A 189 23.02 22.19 -0.48
N GLY A 190 22.51 21.35 0.43
CA GLY A 190 21.84 20.09 0.02
C GLY A 190 20.73 20.29 -1.02
N THR A 191 20.14 21.49 -1.02
CA THR A 191 19.20 22.04 -2.01
C THR A 191 19.75 22.01 -3.43
N ASP A 192 20.97 22.49 -3.63
CA ASP A 192 21.61 22.57 -4.95
C ASP A 192 21.95 21.17 -5.50
N VAL A 193 22.29 20.22 -4.62
CA VAL A 193 22.55 18.82 -5.02
C VAL A 193 21.25 18.15 -5.49
N VAL A 194 20.19 18.26 -4.69
CA VAL A 194 18.89 17.65 -4.99
C VAL A 194 18.22 18.31 -6.19
N ALA A 195 18.36 19.63 -6.35
CA ALA A 195 17.83 20.36 -7.49
C ALA A 195 18.42 19.91 -8.84
N ALA A 196 19.63 19.33 -8.85
CA ALA A 196 20.26 18.78 -10.04
C ALA A 196 19.84 17.34 -10.37
N TRP A 197 19.13 16.65 -9.47
CA TRP A 197 18.73 15.25 -9.67
C TRP A 197 17.84 14.98 -10.89
N PRO A 198 16.89 15.85 -11.30
CA PRO A 198 16.05 15.58 -12.46
C PRO A 198 16.80 15.32 -13.78
N VAL A 199 18.06 15.75 -13.88
CA VAL A 199 18.94 15.54 -15.05
C VAL A 199 20.16 14.68 -14.73
N THR A 200 20.19 14.06 -13.55
CA THR A 200 21.31 13.23 -13.08
C THR A 200 20.95 11.76 -13.19
N SER A 201 21.88 10.93 -13.66
CA SER A 201 21.70 9.47 -13.71
C SER A 201 21.52 8.86 -12.33
N GLN A 202 20.68 7.82 -12.21
CA GLN A 202 20.41 7.13 -10.95
C GLN A 202 21.69 6.65 -10.22
N ASP A 203 22.68 6.12 -10.94
CA ASP A 203 23.97 5.70 -10.36
C ASP A 203 24.73 6.85 -9.69
N ARG A 204 24.64 8.06 -10.27
CA ARG A 204 25.28 9.24 -9.70
C ARG A 204 24.53 9.72 -8.47
N ILE A 205 23.19 9.68 -8.48
CA ILE A 205 22.36 9.97 -7.30
C ILE A 205 22.72 8.99 -6.17
N ALA A 206 22.70 7.69 -6.45
CA ALA A 206 23.05 6.65 -5.50
C ALA A 206 24.48 6.83 -4.96
N GLY A 207 25.45 7.13 -5.82
CA GLY A 207 26.84 7.40 -5.43
C GLY A 207 27.00 8.65 -4.55
N GLN A 208 26.26 9.73 -4.83
CA GLN A 208 26.23 10.93 -3.99
C GLN A 208 25.69 10.61 -2.59
N ILE A 209 24.58 9.86 -2.51
CA ILE A 209 23.97 9.48 -1.24
C ILE A 209 24.86 8.51 -0.47
N ALA A 210 25.49 7.55 -1.15
CA ALA A 210 26.43 6.61 -0.53
C ALA A 210 27.61 7.33 0.15
N ALA A 211 28.05 8.48 -0.39
CA ALA A 211 29.10 9.31 0.20
C ALA A 211 28.64 10.18 1.39
N MET A 212 27.33 10.30 1.64
CA MET A 212 26.78 11.04 2.78
C MET A 212 26.84 10.24 4.08
N THR A 213 26.99 10.94 5.21
CA THR A 213 26.85 10.34 6.55
C THR A 213 25.39 10.02 6.85
N PRO A 214 25.10 9.12 7.82
CA PRO A 214 23.73 8.83 8.25
C PRO A 214 22.95 10.09 8.66
N GLU A 215 23.59 11.04 9.33
CA GLU A 215 22.97 12.28 9.79
C GLU A 215 22.58 13.18 8.60
N GLN A 216 23.43 13.23 7.56
CA GLN A 216 23.13 13.98 6.34
C GLN A 216 21.97 13.37 5.57
N ARG A 217 21.91 12.03 5.49
CA ARG A 217 20.79 11.32 4.85
C ARG A 217 19.48 11.56 5.61
N ALA A 218 19.51 11.47 6.95
CA ALA A 218 18.37 11.76 7.80
C ALA A 218 17.89 13.22 7.61
N HIS A 219 18.81 14.17 7.51
CA HIS A 219 18.48 15.56 7.24
C HIS A 219 17.82 15.76 5.86
N LEU A 220 18.29 15.08 4.81
CA LEU A 220 17.64 15.14 3.50
C LEU A 220 16.22 14.56 3.51
N VAL A 221 16.02 13.43 4.19
CA VAL A 221 14.70 12.81 4.36
C VAL A 221 13.71 13.79 4.98
N THR A 222 14.12 14.56 6.00
CA THR A 222 13.21 15.48 6.70
C THR A 222 13.03 16.84 6.01
N SER A 223 14.08 17.35 5.35
CA SER A 223 14.04 18.66 4.68
C SER A 223 13.51 18.62 3.25
N MET A 224 13.64 17.49 2.55
CA MET A 224 13.24 17.32 1.14
C MET A 224 12.47 16.01 0.92
N PRO A 225 11.44 15.72 1.72
CA PRO A 225 10.76 14.43 1.69
C PRO A 225 10.11 14.16 0.32
N HIS A 226 9.62 15.18 -0.38
CA HIS A 226 9.00 15.00 -1.69
C HIS A 226 10.01 14.50 -2.73
N GLN A 227 11.20 15.11 -2.79
CA GLN A 227 12.25 14.72 -3.73
C GLN A 227 12.85 13.36 -3.36
N ILE A 228 13.17 13.14 -2.08
CA ILE A 228 13.75 11.89 -1.60
C ILE A 228 12.79 10.72 -1.82
N GLY A 229 11.50 10.91 -1.53
CA GLY A 229 10.48 9.88 -1.67
C GLY A 229 10.15 9.48 -3.11
N ASN A 230 10.45 10.34 -4.09
CA ASN A 230 9.94 10.21 -5.46
C ASN A 230 11.03 10.22 -6.55
N THR A 231 12.31 10.12 -6.19
CA THR A 231 13.43 10.11 -7.13
C THR A 231 14.05 8.71 -7.23
N ASP A 232 14.05 8.15 -8.44
CA ASP A 232 14.76 6.90 -8.74
C ASP A 232 16.29 7.10 -8.59
N GLY A 233 16.98 6.09 -8.06
CA GLY A 233 18.38 6.17 -7.63
C GLY A 233 18.56 6.49 -6.14
N VAL A 234 17.52 6.98 -5.45
CA VAL A 234 17.54 7.12 -3.99
C VAL A 234 17.35 5.75 -3.32
N PRO A 235 18.15 5.39 -2.30
CA PRO A 235 17.96 4.15 -1.54
C PRO A 235 16.52 3.99 -1.02
N TRP A 236 15.96 2.79 -1.14
CA TRP A 236 14.54 2.54 -0.84
C TRP A 236 14.18 2.79 0.63
N ASP A 237 15.09 2.55 1.57
CA ASP A 237 14.90 2.88 2.98
C ASP A 237 14.71 4.38 3.21
N MET A 238 15.47 5.22 2.50
CA MET A 238 15.29 6.67 2.51
C MET A 238 13.97 7.07 1.83
N ARG A 239 13.60 6.43 0.70
CA ARG A 239 12.33 6.69 0.01
C ARG A 239 11.14 6.38 0.93
N VAL A 240 11.15 5.24 1.60
CA VAL A 240 10.11 4.82 2.56
C VAL A 240 10.01 5.82 3.72
N ALA A 241 11.13 6.21 4.32
CA ALA A 241 11.13 7.20 5.40
C ALA A 241 10.57 8.56 4.95
N ALA A 242 10.96 9.04 3.76
CA ALA A 242 10.49 10.29 3.19
C ALA A 242 9.01 10.25 2.79
N ASN A 243 8.54 9.12 2.25
CA ASN A 243 7.13 8.96 1.89
C ASN A 243 6.21 8.90 3.10
N ARG A 244 6.66 8.39 4.26
CA ARG A 244 5.91 8.55 5.52
C ARG A 244 5.68 10.02 5.87
N ILE A 245 6.67 10.88 5.65
CA ILE A 245 6.52 12.34 5.85
C ILE A 245 5.55 12.92 4.80
N ASN A 246 5.71 12.57 3.52
CA ASN A 246 4.81 13.04 2.45
C ASN A 246 3.34 12.65 2.71
N ILE A 247 3.09 11.45 3.24
CA ILE A 247 1.74 10.99 3.58
C ILE A 247 1.18 11.77 4.78
N ALA A 248 1.99 12.00 5.83
CA ALA A 248 1.57 12.83 6.96
C ALA A 248 1.21 14.26 6.52
N ASP A 249 2.01 14.87 5.65
CA ASP A 249 1.74 16.18 5.06
C ASP A 249 0.46 16.17 4.20
N ALA A 250 0.20 15.08 3.47
CA ALA A 250 -1.03 14.92 2.69
C ALA A 250 -2.28 14.77 3.58
N ILE A 251 -2.16 14.16 4.77
CA ILE A 251 -3.24 14.10 5.77
C ILE A 251 -3.53 15.51 6.31
N LEU A 252 -2.50 16.27 6.69
CA LEU A 252 -2.65 17.66 7.14
C LEU A 252 -3.30 18.53 6.06
N THR A 253 -2.82 18.41 4.81
CA THR A 253 -3.39 19.12 3.66
C THR A 253 -4.86 18.74 3.44
N ALA A 254 -5.20 17.46 3.52
CA ALA A 254 -6.57 17.00 3.36
C ALA A 254 -7.47 17.45 4.53
N ARG A 255 -6.93 17.54 5.76
CA ARG A 255 -7.64 18.08 6.91
C ARG A 255 -7.99 19.55 6.71
N HIS A 256 -7.02 20.38 6.33
CA HIS A 256 -7.26 21.79 5.99
C HIS A 256 -8.28 21.96 4.86
N ALA A 257 -8.32 21.00 3.93
CA ALA A 257 -9.31 21.00 2.86
C ALA A 257 -10.76 20.88 3.36
N LEU A 258 -11.01 20.36 4.58
CA LEU A 258 -12.34 20.33 5.20
C LEU A 258 -12.79 21.70 5.73
N ASP A 259 -11.85 22.60 6.05
CA ASP A 259 -12.14 23.91 6.65
C ASP A 259 -12.26 25.03 5.60
N VAL A 260 -12.11 24.71 4.30
CA VAL A 260 -12.25 25.68 3.21
C VAL A 260 -13.69 26.22 3.10
N PRO A 261 -13.87 27.46 2.57
CA PRO A 261 -15.19 28.05 2.40
C PRO A 261 -16.15 27.16 1.59
N VAL A 262 -17.44 27.18 1.95
CA VAL A 262 -18.48 26.37 1.29
C VAL A 262 -18.50 26.60 -0.23
N GLU A 263 -18.30 27.83 -0.68
CA GLU A 263 -18.23 28.18 -2.10
C GLU A 263 -17.10 27.44 -2.83
N ALA A 264 -15.95 27.25 -2.18
CA ALA A 264 -14.83 26.51 -2.74
C ALA A 264 -15.17 25.02 -2.85
N LYS A 265 -15.82 24.45 -1.83
CA LYS A 265 -16.28 23.04 -1.84
C LYS A 265 -17.23 22.76 -3.00
N VAL A 266 -18.25 23.61 -3.17
CA VAL A 266 -19.24 23.49 -4.26
C VAL A 266 -18.56 23.60 -5.62
N ARG A 267 -17.62 24.53 -5.78
CA ARG A 267 -16.90 24.71 -7.04
C ARG A 267 -16.06 23.49 -7.39
N ALA A 268 -15.37 22.90 -6.40
CA ALA A 268 -14.56 21.72 -6.59
C ALA A 268 -15.38 20.53 -7.08
N VAL A 269 -16.55 20.27 -6.47
CA VAL A 269 -17.43 19.15 -6.88
C VAL A 269 -17.98 19.33 -8.29
N LEU A 270 -18.41 20.55 -8.63
CA LEU A 270 -18.85 20.83 -10.00
C LEU A 270 -17.71 20.65 -11.00
N ALA A 271 -16.52 21.16 -10.71
CA ALA A 271 -15.36 21.05 -11.59
C ALA A 271 -14.95 19.58 -11.81
N ALA A 272 -15.03 18.74 -10.78
CA ALA A 272 -14.72 17.31 -10.88
C ALA A 272 -15.71 16.56 -11.80
N GLY A 273 -17.00 16.88 -11.75
CA GLY A 273 -18.02 16.16 -12.51
C GLY A 273 -18.19 16.61 -13.97
N ILE A 274 -18.04 17.91 -14.26
CA ILE A 274 -18.37 18.49 -15.58
C ILE A 274 -17.25 19.38 -16.15
N GLY A 275 -16.06 19.32 -15.56
CA GLY A 275 -14.93 20.17 -15.91
C GLY A 275 -15.12 21.63 -15.47
N THR A 276 -14.03 22.40 -15.51
CA THR A 276 -14.02 23.81 -15.06
C THR A 276 -14.99 24.69 -15.85
N ALA A 277 -14.98 24.59 -17.18
CA ALA A 277 -15.89 25.36 -18.04
C ALA A 277 -17.36 24.96 -17.87
N GLY A 278 -17.63 23.68 -17.56
CA GLY A 278 -18.98 23.23 -17.20
C GLY A 278 -19.43 23.79 -15.85
N ALA A 279 -18.53 23.75 -14.87
CA ALA A 279 -18.77 24.26 -13.52
C ALA A 279 -19.11 25.76 -13.52
N GLU A 280 -18.39 26.57 -14.31
CA GLU A 280 -18.69 28.01 -14.47
C GLU A 280 -20.11 28.26 -14.99
N ARG A 281 -20.57 27.45 -15.96
CA ARG A 281 -21.94 27.56 -16.50
C ARG A 281 -23.00 27.14 -15.49
N MET A 282 -22.74 26.11 -14.69
CA MET A 282 -23.70 25.56 -13.73
C MET A 282 -23.72 26.33 -12.40
N TRP A 283 -22.64 27.05 -12.10
CA TRP A 283 -22.44 27.75 -10.83
C TRP A 283 -23.63 28.61 -10.38
N PRO A 284 -24.22 29.50 -11.21
CA PRO A 284 -25.32 30.36 -10.76
C PRO A 284 -26.55 29.56 -10.32
N ALA A 285 -26.86 28.44 -10.99
CA ALA A 285 -28.00 27.60 -10.68
C ALA A 285 -27.76 26.76 -9.42
N THR A 286 -26.58 26.15 -9.27
CA THR A 286 -26.22 25.34 -8.09
C THR A 286 -26.06 26.20 -6.84
N ALA A 287 -25.45 27.39 -6.95
CA ALA A 287 -25.23 28.28 -5.82
C ALA A 287 -26.54 28.87 -5.26
N ALA A 288 -27.56 29.04 -6.11
CA ALA A 288 -28.87 29.56 -5.72
C ALA A 288 -29.79 28.49 -5.07
N ASN A 289 -29.53 27.20 -5.31
CA ASN A 289 -30.35 26.11 -4.78
C ASN A 289 -29.72 25.51 -3.50
N PRO A 290 -30.37 25.65 -2.32
CA PRO A 290 -29.80 25.20 -1.05
C PRO A 290 -29.63 23.68 -0.96
N VAL A 291 -30.48 22.90 -1.64
CA VAL A 291 -30.41 21.43 -1.62
C VAL A 291 -29.19 20.95 -2.40
N THR A 292 -28.96 21.48 -3.61
CA THR A 292 -27.80 21.10 -4.42
C THR A 292 -26.49 21.58 -3.80
N ARG A 293 -26.50 22.76 -3.16
CA ARG A 293 -25.36 23.27 -2.39
C ARG A 293 -25.01 22.35 -1.22
N ALA A 294 -26.00 21.95 -0.42
CA ALA A 294 -25.79 21.03 0.70
C ALA A 294 -25.29 19.66 0.22
N ALA A 295 -25.86 19.11 -0.85
CA ALA A 295 -25.43 17.85 -1.43
C ALA A 295 -23.97 17.90 -1.93
N ALA A 296 -23.57 19.01 -2.57
CA ALA A 296 -22.18 19.20 -3.01
C ALA A 296 -21.21 19.30 -1.83
N VAL A 297 -21.57 19.98 -0.74
CA VAL A 297 -20.73 20.02 0.48
C VAL A 297 -20.58 18.64 1.09
N ILE A 298 -21.68 17.89 1.23
CA ILE A 298 -21.65 16.52 1.77
C ILE A 298 -20.77 15.61 0.90
N GLN A 299 -20.88 15.73 -0.43
CA GLN A 299 -20.04 14.97 -1.36
C GLN A 299 -18.57 15.32 -1.19
N TYR A 300 -18.25 16.62 -1.20
CA TYR A 300 -16.88 17.09 -1.01
C TYR A 300 -16.28 16.58 0.31
N ASP A 301 -16.97 16.79 1.43
CA ASP A 301 -16.48 16.39 2.75
C ASP A 301 -16.32 14.87 2.86
N ARG A 302 -17.20 14.10 2.22
CA ARG A 302 -17.08 12.63 2.11
C ARG A 302 -15.82 12.24 1.35
N ASP A 303 -15.59 12.82 0.17
CA ASP A 303 -14.44 12.48 -0.68
C ASP A 303 -13.11 12.82 0.02
N ILE A 304 -13.06 13.96 0.72
CA ILE A 304 -11.90 14.34 1.54
C ILE A 304 -11.70 13.36 2.70
N THR A 305 -12.77 13.02 3.43
CA THR A 305 -12.69 12.11 4.59
C THR A 305 -12.24 10.70 4.16
N GLN A 306 -12.74 10.19 3.03
CA GLN A 306 -12.31 8.90 2.49
C GLN A 306 -10.83 8.91 2.10
N ARG A 307 -10.37 9.99 1.47
CA ARG A 307 -8.95 10.15 1.12
C ARG A 307 -8.05 10.26 2.35
N MET A 308 -8.50 10.97 3.38
CA MET A 308 -7.77 11.06 4.66
C MET A 308 -7.65 9.68 5.32
N ALA A 309 -8.75 8.93 5.40
CA ALA A 309 -8.74 7.57 5.95
C ALA A 309 -7.76 6.67 5.17
N PHE A 310 -7.78 6.74 3.84
CA PHE A 310 -6.83 6.00 3.00
C PHE A 310 -5.36 6.38 3.30
N TYR A 311 -5.04 7.67 3.44
CA TYR A 311 -3.67 8.09 3.79
C TYR A 311 -3.27 7.66 5.21
N GLN A 312 -4.20 7.66 6.15
CA GLN A 312 -3.96 7.14 7.50
C GLN A 312 -3.62 5.64 7.45
N ASP A 313 -4.32 4.86 6.63
CA ASP A 313 -4.02 3.45 6.40
C ASP A 313 -2.66 3.23 5.71
N LEU A 314 -2.17 4.18 4.90
CA LEU A 314 -0.81 4.12 4.33
C LEU A 314 0.30 4.31 5.39
N LEU A 315 0.03 5.03 6.49
CA LEU A 315 1.00 5.21 7.58
C LEU A 315 1.04 4.06 8.56
N ALA A 316 -0.07 3.33 8.68
CA ALA A 316 -0.21 2.21 9.58
C ALA A 316 0.74 1.06 9.20
N ASP A 317 1.27 0.40 10.23
CA ASP A 317 1.95 -0.87 10.04
C ASP A 317 0.93 -1.94 9.60
N VAL A 318 1.39 -2.87 8.78
CA VAL A 318 0.55 -3.91 8.17
C VAL A 318 0.89 -5.27 8.77
N PRO A 319 -0.04 -6.25 8.79
CA PRO A 319 0.30 -7.62 9.15
C PRO A 319 1.44 -8.16 8.28
N ASP A 320 2.28 -9.04 8.83
CA ASP A 320 3.32 -9.73 8.07
C ASP A 320 2.71 -10.36 6.80
N PRO A 321 3.13 -9.93 5.59
CA PRO A 321 2.55 -10.39 4.34
C PRO A 321 2.81 -11.88 4.07
N THR A 322 3.73 -12.51 4.81
CA THR A 322 3.94 -13.97 4.72
C THR A 322 2.82 -14.78 5.39
N ARG A 323 1.97 -14.14 6.20
CA ARG A 323 0.91 -14.77 7.01
C ARG A 323 1.41 -15.88 7.95
N ARG A 324 2.72 -15.89 8.27
CA ARG A 324 3.34 -16.87 9.18
C ARG A 324 3.26 -16.47 10.65
N THR A 325 3.12 -15.17 10.89
CA THR A 325 2.99 -14.55 12.21
C THR A 325 1.91 -13.48 12.16
N ASP A 326 1.33 -13.15 13.31
CA ASP A 326 0.38 -12.03 13.45
C ASP A 326 1.08 -10.68 13.67
N THR A 327 2.42 -10.67 13.60
CA THR A 327 3.25 -9.50 13.90
C THR A 327 3.04 -8.39 12.88
N LEU A 328 3.11 -7.14 13.35
CA LEU A 328 3.14 -5.97 12.50
C LEU A 328 4.51 -5.75 11.86
N VAL A 329 4.50 -5.33 10.59
CA VAL A 329 5.68 -4.87 9.86
C VAL A 329 5.43 -3.48 9.27
N PRO A 330 6.47 -2.61 9.21
CA PRO A 330 6.33 -1.31 8.58
C PRO A 330 5.90 -1.42 7.12
N ARG A 331 4.90 -0.63 6.73
CA ARG A 331 4.48 -0.51 5.33
C ARG A 331 5.56 0.22 4.51
N GLN A 332 5.87 -0.29 3.33
CA GLN A 332 7.00 0.19 2.52
C GLN A 332 6.50 0.92 1.26
N ILE A 333 6.29 2.23 1.37
CA ILE A 333 5.88 3.09 0.25
C ILE A 333 7.12 3.66 -0.46
N LEU A 334 7.41 3.15 -1.66
CA LEU A 334 8.55 3.55 -2.48
C LEU A 334 8.30 4.87 -3.22
N ALA A 335 7.05 5.19 -3.57
CA ALA A 335 6.70 6.50 -4.13
C ALA A 335 5.30 6.92 -3.67
N PHE A 336 5.13 8.20 -3.37
CA PHE A 336 3.84 8.77 -3.03
C PHE A 336 3.78 10.23 -3.50
N ASP A 337 2.89 10.48 -4.46
CA ASP A 337 2.62 11.81 -4.97
C ASP A 337 1.16 11.93 -5.42
N PRO A 338 0.27 12.46 -4.55
CA PRO A 338 -1.13 12.65 -4.88
C PRO A 338 -1.36 13.55 -6.10
N ALA A 339 -0.49 14.54 -6.34
CA ALA A 339 -0.63 15.47 -7.47
C ALA A 339 -0.32 14.79 -8.81
N ARG A 340 0.57 13.79 -8.80
CA ARG A 340 0.86 12.93 -9.96
C ARG A 340 0.03 11.65 -9.98
N ALA A 341 -0.90 11.45 -9.04
CA ALA A 341 -1.62 10.19 -8.83
C ALA A 341 -0.67 8.97 -8.72
N SER A 342 0.49 9.14 -8.10
CA SER A 342 1.50 8.09 -7.96
C SER A 342 1.48 7.45 -6.57
N LEU A 343 1.52 6.12 -6.55
CA LEU A 343 1.66 5.28 -5.38
C LEU A 343 2.43 4.01 -5.77
N VAL A 344 3.61 3.80 -5.21
CA VAL A 344 4.38 2.56 -5.42
C VAL A 344 4.65 1.92 -4.08
N GLU A 345 4.24 0.68 -3.91
CA GLU A 345 4.33 -0.05 -2.65
C GLU A 345 5.08 -1.37 -2.82
N LEU A 346 5.98 -1.66 -1.89
CA LEU A 346 6.68 -2.95 -1.76
C LEU A 346 6.02 -3.80 -0.67
N THR A 347 5.54 -4.98 -1.06
CA THR A 347 5.02 -6.01 -0.18
C THR A 347 6.04 -7.15 -0.08
N GLY A 348 6.44 -7.50 1.15
CA GLY A 348 7.45 -8.53 1.43
C GLY A 348 8.82 -7.93 1.77
N ASP A 349 9.85 -8.78 1.78
CA ASP A 349 11.20 -8.41 2.23
C ASP A 349 12.24 -8.81 1.19
N LEU A 350 12.91 -7.81 0.60
CA LEU A 350 13.98 -8.06 -0.36
C LEU A 350 15.13 -8.87 0.24
N ARG A 351 15.38 -8.81 1.55
CA ARG A 351 16.48 -9.56 2.19
C ARG A 351 16.27 -11.07 2.11
N THR A 352 15.02 -11.54 2.09
CA THR A 352 14.68 -12.96 2.01
C THR A 352 14.19 -13.38 0.62
N ALA A 353 13.73 -12.43 -0.20
CA ALA A 353 13.25 -12.70 -1.53
C ALA A 353 14.30 -13.37 -2.43
N THR A 354 13.85 -14.33 -3.21
CA THR A 354 14.57 -14.96 -4.33
C THR A 354 13.90 -14.65 -5.67
N SER A 355 12.76 -13.96 -5.67
CA SER A 355 12.06 -13.48 -6.86
C SER A 355 11.29 -12.20 -6.54
N VAL A 356 11.26 -11.27 -7.48
CA VAL A 356 10.51 -10.02 -7.38
C VAL A 356 9.47 -9.96 -8.50
N GLY A 357 8.22 -9.66 -8.16
CA GLY A 357 7.18 -9.32 -9.12
C GLY A 357 6.85 -7.82 -9.07
N VAL A 358 6.61 -7.20 -10.22
CA VAL A 358 6.15 -5.81 -10.32
C VAL A 358 4.80 -5.82 -11.05
N LEU A 359 3.72 -5.54 -10.31
CA LEU A 359 2.36 -5.50 -10.83
C LEU A 359 2.01 -4.08 -11.30
N VAL A 360 1.70 -3.94 -12.58
CA VAL A 360 1.13 -2.75 -13.20
C VAL A 360 -0.37 -3.02 -13.41
N PRO A 361 -1.26 -2.40 -12.63
CA PRO A 361 -2.68 -2.76 -12.59
C PRO A 361 -3.47 -2.21 -13.78
N GLY A 362 -4.76 -2.56 -13.85
CA GLY A 362 -5.69 -2.16 -14.90
C GLY A 362 -6.42 -0.83 -14.71
N LEU A 363 -7.42 -0.59 -15.57
CA LEU A 363 -8.36 0.53 -15.53
C LEU A 363 -9.00 0.71 -14.14
N ASN A 364 -9.44 1.93 -13.82
CA ASN A 364 -10.05 2.31 -12.53
C ASN A 364 -9.15 2.18 -11.30
N THR A 365 -7.86 1.85 -11.46
CA THR A 365 -6.93 1.90 -10.34
C THR A 365 -6.61 3.34 -9.97
N THR A 366 -7.21 3.83 -8.90
CA THR A 366 -6.85 5.11 -8.28
C THR A 366 -5.94 4.86 -7.08
N VAL A 367 -5.22 5.90 -6.65
CA VAL A 367 -4.45 5.87 -5.39
C VAL A 367 -5.33 5.32 -4.25
N THR A 368 -6.55 5.83 -4.09
CA THR A 368 -7.50 5.43 -3.04
C THR A 368 -8.25 4.11 -3.30
N GLY A 369 -8.25 3.61 -4.55
CA GLY A 369 -8.92 2.36 -4.96
C GLY A 369 -7.98 1.16 -5.09
N SER A 370 -6.70 1.31 -4.74
CA SER A 370 -5.64 0.32 -4.95
C SER A 370 -5.63 -0.86 -3.96
N ALA A 371 -6.56 -0.90 -2.99
CA ALA A 371 -6.58 -1.90 -1.91
C ALA A 371 -6.64 -3.36 -2.42
N ALA A 372 -7.35 -3.63 -3.52
CA ALA A 372 -7.41 -4.97 -4.11
C ALA A 372 -6.03 -5.42 -4.64
N ASN A 373 -5.27 -4.53 -5.28
CA ASN A 373 -3.94 -4.84 -5.81
C ASN A 373 -2.91 -5.12 -4.69
N ASP A 374 -3.04 -4.42 -3.56
CA ASP A 374 -2.24 -4.70 -2.35
C ASP A 374 -2.59 -6.07 -1.75
N GLU A 375 -3.88 -6.44 -1.72
CA GLU A 375 -4.30 -7.78 -1.30
C GLU A 375 -3.72 -8.88 -2.20
N ASP A 376 -3.78 -8.71 -3.52
CA ASP A 376 -3.22 -9.69 -4.47
C ASP A 376 -1.70 -9.82 -4.32
N SER A 377 -0.99 -8.71 -4.13
CA SER A 377 0.44 -8.72 -3.84
C SER A 377 0.78 -9.50 -2.56
N ARG A 378 -0.03 -9.34 -1.50
CA ARG A 378 0.12 -10.11 -0.26
C ARG A 378 -0.14 -11.60 -0.46
N ARG A 379 -1.10 -11.98 -1.30
CA ARG A 379 -1.38 -13.40 -1.62
C ARG A 379 -0.16 -14.07 -2.25
N PHE A 380 0.50 -13.41 -3.22
CA PHE A 380 1.74 -13.94 -3.82
C PHE A 380 2.90 -14.05 -2.83
N VAL A 381 3.08 -13.06 -1.95
CA VAL A 381 4.13 -13.06 -0.92
C VAL A 381 3.90 -14.19 0.10
N ALA A 382 2.65 -14.38 0.54
CA ALA A 382 2.24 -15.48 1.42
C ALA A 382 2.50 -16.84 0.77
N ALA A 383 2.07 -17.03 -0.47
CA ALA A 383 2.30 -18.26 -1.23
C ALA A 383 3.78 -18.58 -1.45
N GLY A 384 4.60 -17.54 -1.64
CA GLY A 384 6.06 -17.65 -1.73
C GLY A 384 6.75 -17.99 -0.40
N GLY A 385 6.05 -17.92 0.74
CA GLY A 385 6.60 -18.17 2.07
C GLY A 385 7.70 -17.19 2.47
N GLY A 386 7.64 -15.95 1.98
CA GLY A 386 8.67 -14.91 2.19
C GLY A 386 9.83 -14.93 1.20
N ARG A 387 9.79 -15.81 0.18
CA ARG A 387 10.76 -15.83 -0.93
C ARG A 387 10.33 -14.99 -2.13
N VAL A 388 9.09 -14.48 -2.13
CA VAL A 388 8.57 -13.57 -3.15
C VAL A 388 8.39 -12.20 -2.50
N ALA A 389 8.86 -11.16 -3.18
CA ALA A 389 8.47 -9.78 -2.90
C ALA A 389 7.69 -9.22 -4.10
N MET A 390 6.63 -8.48 -3.83
CA MET A 390 5.78 -7.87 -4.86
C MET A 390 5.86 -6.36 -4.76
N ILE A 391 5.86 -5.69 -5.91
CA ILE A 391 5.77 -4.24 -6.02
C ILE A 391 4.50 -3.90 -6.78
N THR A 392 3.58 -3.17 -6.17
CA THR A 392 2.44 -2.58 -6.88
C THR A 392 2.88 -1.22 -7.43
N TYR A 393 2.85 -1.05 -8.74
CA TYR A 393 3.33 0.16 -9.42
C TYR A 393 2.17 1.01 -9.96
N LEU A 394 1.88 2.12 -9.28
CA LEU A 394 1.04 3.20 -9.78
C LEU A 394 1.91 4.43 -10.09
N GLY A 395 2.41 4.52 -11.32
CA GLY A 395 3.33 5.59 -11.76
C GLY A 395 2.65 6.91 -12.18
N GLY A 396 1.33 6.95 -12.21
CA GLY A 396 0.54 8.05 -12.76
C GLY A 396 -0.96 7.78 -12.72
N PRO A 397 -1.78 8.71 -13.26
CA PRO A 397 -3.22 8.49 -13.36
C PRO A 397 -3.50 7.33 -14.33
N PHE A 398 -4.41 6.45 -13.95
CA PHE A 398 -4.98 5.44 -14.84
C PHE A 398 -6.29 5.96 -15.43
N PRO A 399 -6.75 5.42 -16.58
CA PRO A 399 -8.05 5.79 -17.12
C PRO A 399 -9.17 5.35 -16.14
N THR A 400 -10.19 6.19 -15.96
CA THR A 400 -11.32 5.96 -15.04
C THR A 400 -12.65 5.94 -15.80
N GLY A 401 -13.45 4.88 -15.68
CA GLY A 401 -14.79 4.72 -16.27
C GLY A 401 -15.34 3.29 -16.10
N GLU A 402 -16.66 3.09 -16.19
CA GLU A 402 -17.25 1.73 -16.19
C GLU A 402 -16.68 0.91 -17.36
N LEU A 403 -16.40 -0.38 -17.19
CA LEU A 403 -15.68 -1.18 -18.22
C LEU A 403 -16.25 -1.00 -19.64
N ALA A 404 -17.58 -0.88 -19.80
CA ALA A 404 -18.24 -0.64 -21.10
C ALA A 404 -18.14 0.81 -21.65
N ALA A 405 -18.13 1.83 -20.79
CA ALA A 405 -17.96 3.24 -21.19
C ALA A 405 -16.46 3.63 -21.27
N GLY A 406 -15.66 3.03 -20.39
CA GLY A 406 -14.22 3.08 -20.31
C GLY A 406 -13.53 2.40 -21.48
N LEU A 407 -14.19 1.61 -22.33
CA LEU A 407 -13.61 1.16 -23.61
C LEU A 407 -13.14 2.33 -24.50
N LEU A 408 -13.81 3.49 -24.43
CA LEU A 408 -13.44 4.69 -25.19
C LEU A 408 -12.20 5.39 -24.61
N ASP A 409 -12.10 5.50 -23.28
CA ASP A 409 -10.92 6.07 -22.59
C ASP A 409 -9.75 5.07 -22.53
N ALA A 410 -10.05 3.77 -22.44
CA ALA A 410 -9.10 2.69 -22.54
C ALA A 410 -8.55 2.57 -23.96
N ALA A 411 -9.18 3.14 -24.99
CA ALA A 411 -8.60 3.30 -26.32
C ALA A 411 -7.63 4.50 -26.40
N ASP A 412 -7.51 5.31 -25.35
CA ASP A 412 -6.56 6.41 -25.34
C ASP A 412 -5.15 5.93 -24.99
N PRO A 413 -4.16 6.04 -25.89
CA PRO A 413 -2.79 5.61 -25.61
C PRO A 413 -2.02 6.60 -24.72
N ARG A 414 -2.56 7.78 -24.40
CA ARG A 414 -1.84 8.83 -23.67
C ARG A 414 -1.36 8.36 -22.29
N TYR A 415 -2.19 7.64 -21.54
CA TYR A 415 -1.79 7.14 -20.22
C TYR A 415 -0.62 6.17 -20.31
N ALA A 416 -0.62 5.27 -21.30
CA ALA A 416 0.50 4.37 -21.56
C ALA A 416 1.77 5.13 -21.97
N LEU A 417 1.65 6.11 -22.87
CA LEU A 417 2.77 6.95 -23.32
C LEU A 417 3.36 7.81 -22.19
N ASP A 418 2.53 8.28 -21.26
CA ASP A 418 2.96 9.10 -20.13
C ASP A 418 3.59 8.27 -19.01
N MET A 419 3.07 7.05 -18.75
CA MET A 419 3.57 6.18 -17.68
C MET A 419 4.75 5.30 -18.09
N ALA A 420 4.82 4.86 -19.36
CA ALA A 420 5.87 3.94 -19.81
C ALA A 420 7.30 4.46 -19.58
N PRO A 421 7.66 5.73 -19.86
CA PRO A 421 8.98 6.26 -19.55
C PRO A 421 9.32 6.20 -18.05
N ARG A 422 8.33 6.41 -17.18
CA ARG A 422 8.50 6.31 -15.72
C ARG A 422 8.69 4.86 -15.28
N LEU A 423 8.00 3.91 -15.92
CA LEU A 423 8.17 2.49 -15.64
C LEU A 423 9.56 2.00 -16.09
N VAL A 424 10.08 2.52 -17.22
CA VAL A 424 11.46 2.25 -17.66
C VAL A 424 12.47 2.75 -16.62
N ALA A 425 12.37 4.01 -16.17
CA ALA A 425 13.23 4.54 -15.13
C ALA A 425 13.13 3.74 -13.82
N PHE A 426 11.91 3.39 -13.41
CA PHE A 426 11.69 2.56 -12.24
C PHE A 426 12.31 1.16 -12.37
N SER A 427 12.32 0.57 -13.58
CA SER A 427 12.97 -0.73 -13.79
C SER A 427 14.49 -0.71 -13.64
N GLU A 428 15.13 0.41 -13.96
CA GLU A 428 16.54 0.62 -13.63
C GLU A 428 16.74 0.69 -12.12
N ASP A 429 15.84 1.36 -11.40
CA ASP A 429 15.90 1.49 -9.93
C ASP A 429 15.74 0.14 -9.22
N VAL A 430 14.80 -0.68 -9.70
CA VAL A 430 14.56 -2.04 -9.22
C VAL A 430 15.80 -2.91 -9.45
N ASN A 431 16.34 -2.95 -10.67
CA ASN A 431 17.53 -3.75 -10.95
C ASN A 431 18.73 -3.29 -10.13
N ARG A 432 18.98 -1.99 -10.04
CA ARG A 432 20.06 -1.44 -9.21
C ARG A 432 19.90 -1.87 -7.75
N THR A 433 18.69 -1.85 -7.22
CA THR A 433 18.41 -2.24 -5.83
C THR A 433 18.55 -3.75 -5.61
N VAL A 434 18.08 -4.56 -6.56
CA VAL A 434 18.26 -6.01 -6.55
C VAL A 434 19.74 -6.40 -6.66
N ASP A 435 20.48 -5.80 -7.59
CA ASP A 435 21.91 -6.05 -7.81
C ASP A 435 22.75 -5.68 -6.59
N ALA A 436 22.37 -4.60 -5.89
CA ALA A 436 23.02 -4.18 -4.64
C ALA A 436 22.90 -5.23 -3.52
N THR A 437 21.97 -6.20 -3.62
CA THR A 437 21.91 -7.33 -2.68
C THR A 437 23.00 -8.38 -2.91
N GLY A 438 23.71 -8.32 -4.04
CA GLY A 438 24.73 -9.31 -4.43
C GLY A 438 24.17 -10.69 -4.76
N ARG A 439 22.85 -10.83 -4.94
CA ARG A 439 22.18 -12.09 -5.28
C ARG A 439 21.48 -11.95 -6.63
N ALA A 440 21.48 -13.03 -7.41
CA ALA A 440 20.68 -13.12 -8.63
C ALA A 440 19.21 -13.33 -8.24
N ILE A 441 18.41 -12.24 -8.28
CA ILE A 441 16.98 -12.26 -7.97
C ILE A 441 16.24 -11.87 -9.24
N PRO A 442 15.56 -12.80 -9.93
CA PRO A 442 14.81 -12.48 -11.14
C PRO A 442 13.67 -11.50 -10.87
N VAL A 443 13.48 -10.55 -11.79
CA VAL A 443 12.41 -9.55 -11.75
C VAL A 443 11.39 -9.83 -12.86
N THR A 444 10.13 -10.02 -12.47
CA THR A 444 8.99 -10.26 -13.36
C THR A 444 8.08 -9.05 -13.39
N TYR A 445 7.84 -8.45 -14.55
CA TYR A 445 6.84 -7.40 -14.72
C TYR A 445 5.52 -7.97 -15.21
N ILE A 446 4.43 -7.62 -14.54
CA ILE A 446 3.09 -8.15 -14.79
C ILE A 446 2.19 -6.98 -15.15
N GLY A 447 1.70 -6.96 -16.39
CA GLY A 447 0.79 -5.92 -16.87
C GLY A 447 -0.62 -6.49 -16.97
N HIS A 448 -1.54 -6.02 -16.11
CA HIS A 448 -2.94 -6.42 -16.13
C HIS A 448 -3.79 -5.43 -16.92
N SER A 449 -4.64 -5.90 -17.84
CA SER A 449 -5.56 -5.02 -18.57
C SER A 449 -4.81 -3.87 -19.25
N TYR A 450 -5.19 -2.61 -19.01
CA TYR A 450 -4.45 -1.44 -19.51
C TYR A 450 -2.98 -1.40 -19.05
N GLY A 451 -2.66 -1.98 -17.89
CA GLY A 451 -1.29 -2.18 -17.42
C GLY A 451 -0.42 -2.99 -18.38
N GLY A 452 -1.03 -3.88 -19.18
CA GLY A 452 -0.35 -4.57 -20.28
C GLY A 452 0.13 -3.63 -21.39
N SER A 453 -0.68 -2.62 -21.75
CA SER A 453 -0.26 -1.60 -22.72
C SER A 453 0.87 -0.72 -22.18
N ILE A 454 0.82 -0.35 -20.88
CA ILE A 454 1.91 0.39 -20.21
C ILE A 454 3.19 -0.45 -20.23
N LEU A 455 3.11 -1.72 -19.81
CA LEU A 455 4.23 -2.65 -19.77
C LEU A 455 4.86 -2.83 -21.15
N GLY A 456 4.04 -3.12 -22.16
CA GLY A 456 4.50 -3.31 -23.53
C GLY A 456 5.12 -2.05 -24.15
N THR A 457 4.55 -0.88 -23.86
CA THR A 457 5.13 0.40 -24.26
C THR A 457 6.46 0.64 -23.54
N ALA A 458 6.58 0.28 -22.26
CA ALA A 458 7.83 0.37 -21.52
C ALA A 458 8.89 -0.60 -22.09
N GLU A 459 8.52 -1.83 -22.45
CA GLU A 459 9.42 -2.78 -23.13
C GLU A 459 9.96 -2.20 -24.45
N ARG A 460 9.10 -1.56 -25.25
CA ARG A 460 9.51 -0.84 -26.46
C ARG A 460 10.48 0.31 -26.17
N LEU A 461 10.34 0.97 -25.03
CA LEU A 461 11.21 2.08 -24.60
C LEU A 461 12.47 1.64 -23.84
N GLY A 462 12.69 0.34 -23.65
CA GLY A 462 13.86 -0.18 -22.97
C GLY A 462 13.70 -0.49 -21.50
N LEU A 463 12.53 -0.95 -21.07
CA LEU A 463 12.36 -1.64 -19.79
C LEU A 463 13.41 -2.74 -19.66
N THR A 464 13.90 -2.98 -18.45
CA THR A 464 14.74 -4.15 -18.17
C THR A 464 13.95 -5.14 -17.31
N ALA A 465 13.75 -6.36 -17.80
CA ALA A 465 13.06 -7.42 -17.07
C ALA A 465 13.69 -8.79 -17.34
N ASP A 466 13.63 -9.71 -16.38
CA ASP A 466 13.93 -11.12 -16.64
C ASP A 466 12.74 -11.84 -17.28
N ARG A 467 11.54 -11.44 -16.87
CA ARG A 467 10.28 -11.98 -17.38
C ARG A 467 9.23 -10.88 -17.50
N THR A 468 8.38 -10.98 -18.51
CA THR A 468 7.17 -10.17 -18.62
C THR A 468 5.95 -11.06 -18.75
N LEU A 469 4.84 -10.63 -18.14
CA LEU A 469 3.57 -11.36 -18.16
C LEU A 469 2.43 -10.40 -18.48
N TYR A 470 1.82 -10.60 -19.63
CA TYR A 470 0.64 -9.86 -20.10
C TYR A 470 -0.63 -10.61 -19.67
N VAL A 471 -1.33 -10.11 -18.65
CA VAL A 471 -2.52 -10.74 -18.07
C VAL A 471 -3.75 -9.97 -18.50
N GLU A 472 -4.65 -10.61 -19.25
CA GLU A 472 -5.87 -9.97 -19.77
C GLU A 472 -5.55 -8.60 -20.42
N ALA A 473 -4.42 -8.52 -21.12
CA ALA A 473 -3.76 -7.26 -21.44
C ALA A 473 -4.46 -6.52 -22.60
N ALA A 474 -4.60 -5.19 -22.52
CA ALA A 474 -5.20 -4.40 -23.59
C ALA A 474 -4.43 -4.45 -24.93
N GLY A 475 -3.15 -4.83 -24.89
CA GLY A 475 -2.30 -5.01 -26.05
C GLY A 475 -0.82 -5.15 -25.68
N ALA A 476 0.01 -5.41 -26.68
CA ALA A 476 1.45 -5.61 -26.58
C ALA A 476 2.26 -4.31 -26.38
N GLY A 477 1.60 -3.15 -26.36
CA GLY A 477 2.20 -1.83 -26.18
C GLY A 477 1.95 -0.89 -27.37
N VAL A 478 1.89 0.42 -27.09
CA VAL A 478 1.65 1.44 -28.12
C VAL A 478 2.73 1.38 -29.19
N GLY A 479 2.32 1.03 -30.41
CA GLY A 479 3.20 0.87 -31.57
C GLY A 479 4.11 -0.36 -31.52
N VAL A 480 3.70 -1.40 -30.80
CA VAL A 480 4.29 -2.75 -30.87
C VAL A 480 3.38 -3.61 -31.73
N HIS A 481 3.87 -4.05 -32.88
CA HIS A 481 3.14 -4.89 -33.83
C HIS A 481 3.88 -6.19 -34.16
N ASP A 482 5.20 -6.20 -33.94
CA ASP A 482 6.01 -7.41 -34.03
C ASP A 482 7.04 -7.48 -32.90
N PRO A 483 7.62 -8.67 -32.61
CA PRO A 483 8.56 -8.82 -31.50
C PRO A 483 9.83 -7.96 -31.61
N GLY A 484 10.17 -7.48 -32.81
CA GLY A 484 11.30 -6.58 -33.05
C GLY A 484 11.06 -5.14 -32.58
N ASP A 485 9.80 -4.74 -32.36
CA ASP A 485 9.45 -3.43 -31.80
C ASP A 485 9.78 -3.32 -30.29
N TRP A 486 9.89 -4.45 -29.59
CA TRP A 486 10.34 -4.45 -28.20
C TRP A 486 11.87 -4.28 -28.12
N HIS A 487 12.31 -3.45 -27.18
CA HIS A 487 13.72 -3.11 -27.00
C HIS A 487 14.18 -3.33 -25.56
N ASN A 488 13.66 -4.39 -24.92
CA ASN A 488 14.04 -4.75 -23.56
C ASN A 488 15.57 -4.86 -23.44
N ARG A 489 16.14 -4.24 -22.41
CA ARG A 489 17.61 -4.22 -22.25
C ARG A 489 18.18 -5.58 -21.90
N ASN A 490 17.36 -6.47 -21.36
CA ASN A 490 17.70 -7.88 -21.22
C ASN A 490 17.35 -8.61 -22.53
N PRO A 491 18.35 -9.02 -23.34
CA PRO A 491 18.09 -9.74 -24.59
C PRO A 491 17.49 -11.13 -24.38
N ASP A 492 17.64 -11.70 -23.17
CA ASP A 492 17.18 -13.04 -22.81
C ASP A 492 15.82 -13.04 -22.09
N VAL A 493 15.10 -11.91 -22.11
CA VAL A 493 13.79 -11.77 -21.45
C VAL A 493 12.79 -12.82 -21.95
N LEU A 494 12.11 -13.47 -21.01
CA LEU A 494 11.01 -14.41 -21.31
C LEU A 494 9.68 -13.68 -21.25
N ARG A 495 8.88 -13.77 -22.32
CA ARG A 495 7.56 -13.15 -22.41
C ARG A 495 6.48 -14.20 -22.26
N PHE A 496 5.52 -13.93 -21.39
CA PHE A 496 4.37 -14.76 -21.12
C PHE A 496 3.10 -13.96 -21.32
N THR A 497 2.00 -14.65 -21.60
CA THR A 497 0.68 -14.02 -21.69
C THR A 497 -0.41 -14.99 -21.27
N MET A 498 -1.52 -14.48 -20.76
CA MET A 498 -2.74 -15.24 -20.54
C MET A 498 -3.96 -14.34 -20.73
N THR A 499 -4.92 -14.84 -21.49
CA THR A 499 -6.24 -14.23 -21.65
C THR A 499 -7.30 -15.32 -21.50
N ALA A 500 -8.28 -15.08 -20.62
CA ALA A 500 -9.34 -16.00 -20.33
C ALA A 500 -10.37 -16.00 -21.46
N PRO A 501 -10.88 -17.17 -21.88
CA PRO A 501 -11.89 -17.22 -22.93
C PRO A 501 -13.12 -16.37 -22.60
N GLY A 502 -13.51 -15.47 -23.51
CA GLY A 502 -14.68 -14.61 -23.33
C GLY A 502 -14.46 -13.44 -22.37
N ASP A 503 -13.20 -13.08 -22.12
CA ASP A 503 -12.83 -11.83 -21.49
C ASP A 503 -13.24 -10.64 -22.37
N PRO A 504 -13.80 -9.55 -21.81
CA PRO A 504 -14.19 -8.37 -22.59
C PRO A 504 -13.00 -7.69 -23.27
N ILE A 505 -11.77 -7.89 -22.79
CA ILE A 505 -10.57 -7.30 -23.38
C ILE A 505 -10.26 -7.88 -24.77
N GLU A 506 -10.76 -9.08 -25.10
CA GLU A 506 -10.72 -9.65 -26.46
C GLU A 506 -11.40 -8.71 -27.49
N LEU A 507 -12.31 -7.82 -27.05
CA LEU A 507 -12.98 -6.83 -27.90
C LEU A 507 -12.13 -5.57 -28.17
N VAL A 508 -10.95 -5.45 -27.58
CA VAL A 508 -10.04 -4.30 -27.72
C VAL A 508 -8.61 -4.75 -28.06
N GLN A 509 -8.22 -5.93 -27.59
CA GLN A 509 -6.98 -6.61 -27.93
C GLN A 509 -6.80 -6.74 -29.44
N GLY A 510 -5.58 -6.48 -29.93
CA GLY A 510 -5.15 -7.02 -31.21
C GLY A 510 -5.80 -6.47 -32.47
N PHE A 511 -6.61 -5.42 -32.41
CA PHE A 511 -6.99 -4.73 -33.64
C PHE A 511 -5.71 -4.29 -34.36
N PRO A 512 -5.47 -4.66 -35.64
CA PRO A 512 -4.24 -4.32 -36.34
C PRO A 512 -3.95 -2.81 -36.42
N THR A 513 -4.98 -1.98 -36.18
CA THR A 513 -4.92 -0.51 -36.09
C THR A 513 -5.29 0.01 -34.70
N GLY A 514 -5.27 -0.85 -33.69
CA GLY A 514 -5.61 -0.55 -32.31
C GLY A 514 -4.53 0.31 -31.64
N PRO A 515 -4.91 1.22 -30.73
CA PRO A 515 -3.99 2.19 -30.12
C PRO A 515 -2.93 1.57 -29.21
N HIS A 516 -3.09 0.30 -28.81
CA HIS A 516 -2.25 -0.40 -27.82
C HIS A 516 -1.37 -1.52 -28.39
N GLY A 517 -1.24 -1.58 -29.72
CA GLY A 517 -0.43 -2.58 -30.40
C GLY A 517 -1.17 -3.89 -30.69
N ALA A 518 -0.41 -4.90 -31.10
CA ALA A 518 -0.89 -6.24 -31.42
C ALA A 518 -1.39 -6.99 -30.17
N ASP A 519 -2.07 -8.11 -30.40
CA ASP A 519 -2.44 -9.04 -29.33
C ASP A 519 -1.18 -9.78 -28.85
N PRO A 520 -0.79 -9.70 -27.57
CA PRO A 520 0.31 -10.50 -27.05
C PRO A 520 0.10 -12.01 -27.18
N ASP A 521 -1.16 -12.51 -27.23
CA ASP A 521 -1.47 -13.94 -27.43
C ASP A 521 -1.03 -14.47 -28.82
N ASP A 522 -0.97 -13.58 -29.82
CA ASP A 522 -0.65 -13.93 -31.21
C ASP A 522 0.80 -13.60 -31.59
N LEU A 523 1.56 -12.91 -30.74
CA LEU A 523 2.91 -12.47 -31.05
C LEU A 523 3.92 -13.64 -31.00
N PRO A 524 4.74 -13.83 -32.05
CA PRO A 524 5.77 -14.87 -32.05
C PRO A 524 6.77 -14.69 -30.90
N GLY A 525 7.09 -15.80 -30.22
CA GLY A 525 8.06 -15.79 -29.10
C GLY A 525 7.45 -15.43 -27.75
N VAL A 526 6.16 -15.13 -27.66
CA VAL A 526 5.42 -15.00 -26.40
C VAL A 526 4.84 -16.37 -26.01
N ILE A 527 5.01 -16.77 -24.75
CA ILE A 527 4.53 -18.04 -24.21
C ILE A 527 3.12 -17.85 -23.65
N ARG A 528 2.12 -18.36 -24.38
CA ARG A 528 0.72 -18.33 -23.94
C ARG A 528 0.44 -19.37 -22.86
N LEU A 529 -0.10 -18.92 -21.73
CA LEU A 529 -0.46 -19.74 -20.57
C LEU A 529 -1.98 -19.99 -20.55
N ASP A 530 -2.39 -21.14 -20.03
CA ASP A 530 -3.80 -21.51 -19.87
C ASP A 530 -4.36 -20.88 -18.59
N THR A 531 -5.50 -20.19 -18.66
CA THR A 531 -6.17 -19.65 -17.47
C THR A 531 -6.87 -20.73 -16.64
N GLY A 532 -7.14 -21.89 -17.24
CA GLY A 532 -7.58 -23.10 -16.56
C GLY A 532 -8.89 -22.95 -15.80
N ARG A 533 -8.93 -23.42 -14.55
CA ARG A 533 -10.14 -23.47 -13.72
C ARG A 533 -10.04 -22.63 -12.46
N ARG A 534 -11.21 -22.21 -11.99
CA ARG A 534 -11.46 -21.61 -10.67
C ARG A 534 -11.39 -22.67 -9.58
N LEU A 535 -11.40 -22.24 -8.31
CA LEU A 535 -11.37 -23.13 -7.15
C LEU A 535 -12.54 -24.12 -7.12
N ASP A 536 -13.73 -23.69 -7.56
CA ASP A 536 -14.93 -24.53 -7.62
C ASP A 536 -14.95 -25.53 -8.80
N GLY A 537 -13.87 -25.55 -9.61
CA GLY A 537 -13.72 -26.41 -10.77
C GLY A 537 -14.39 -25.88 -12.04
N THR A 538 -15.07 -24.73 -12.00
CA THR A 538 -15.61 -24.08 -13.21
C THR A 538 -14.49 -23.48 -14.05
N LEU A 539 -14.75 -23.28 -15.35
CA LEU A 539 -13.78 -22.70 -16.27
C LEU A 539 -13.51 -21.23 -15.91
N MET A 540 -12.23 -20.82 -15.97
CA MET A 540 -11.86 -19.41 -15.90
C MET A 540 -12.21 -18.74 -17.23
N SER A 541 -13.43 -18.22 -17.33
CA SER A 541 -13.98 -17.65 -18.57
C SER A 541 -15.08 -16.62 -18.31
N GLY A 542 -15.39 -15.82 -19.32
CA GLY A 542 -16.46 -14.82 -19.32
C GLY A 542 -16.09 -13.51 -18.63
N LEU A 543 -17.04 -12.58 -18.54
CA LEU A 543 -16.79 -11.19 -18.14
C LEU A 543 -16.09 -11.01 -16.78
N ALA A 544 -16.37 -11.88 -15.81
CA ALA A 544 -15.76 -11.81 -14.49
C ALA A 544 -14.30 -12.29 -14.49
N ALA A 545 -13.91 -13.14 -15.45
CA ALA A 545 -12.55 -13.68 -15.53
C ALA A 545 -11.48 -12.59 -15.63
N HIS A 546 -11.84 -11.41 -16.16
CA HIS A 546 -10.95 -10.25 -16.27
C HIS A 546 -10.20 -9.90 -14.99
N SER A 547 -10.87 -10.03 -13.84
CA SER A 547 -10.23 -9.83 -12.54
C SER A 547 -10.00 -11.14 -11.81
N ASP A 548 -10.89 -12.12 -11.99
CA ASP A 548 -10.85 -13.37 -11.22
C ASP A 548 -9.62 -14.25 -11.52
N VAL A 549 -8.86 -13.96 -12.58
CA VAL A 549 -7.54 -14.58 -12.80
C VAL A 549 -6.58 -14.38 -11.63
N PHE A 550 -6.73 -13.32 -10.84
CA PHE A 550 -5.95 -13.06 -9.63
C PHE A 550 -6.48 -13.78 -8.38
N ASP A 551 -7.63 -14.45 -8.46
CA ASP A 551 -8.19 -15.14 -7.30
C ASP A 551 -7.35 -16.37 -6.92
N GLU A 552 -6.78 -16.31 -5.71
CA GLU A 552 -6.11 -17.44 -5.09
C GLU A 552 -7.15 -18.52 -4.71
N PRO A 553 -6.92 -19.82 -4.98
CA PRO A 553 -5.76 -20.44 -5.62
C PRO A 553 -6.07 -20.99 -7.03
N SER A 554 -6.69 -20.19 -7.91
CA SER A 554 -7.05 -20.60 -9.29
C SER A 554 -5.86 -21.06 -10.13
N ASP A 555 -6.12 -21.76 -11.24
CA ASP A 555 -5.06 -22.19 -12.16
C ASP A 555 -4.32 -21.00 -12.79
N ALA A 556 -5.03 -19.94 -13.18
CA ALA A 556 -4.44 -18.69 -13.66
C ALA A 556 -3.50 -18.06 -12.62
N TRP A 557 -3.95 -17.95 -11.36
CA TRP A 557 -3.14 -17.44 -10.27
C TRP A 557 -1.88 -18.28 -10.01
N ARG A 558 -1.98 -19.61 -10.07
CA ARG A 558 -0.81 -20.51 -9.94
C ARG A 558 0.17 -20.34 -11.09
N ASN A 559 -0.33 -20.11 -12.31
CA ASN A 559 0.52 -19.79 -13.46
C ASN A 559 1.28 -18.49 -13.24
N MET A 560 0.62 -17.42 -12.76
CA MET A 560 1.29 -16.17 -12.40
C MET A 560 2.39 -16.38 -11.36
N LEU A 561 2.10 -17.13 -10.28
CA LEU A 561 3.08 -17.49 -9.27
C LEU A 561 4.26 -18.29 -9.85
N GLY A 562 3.99 -19.21 -10.77
CA GLY A 562 5.00 -19.97 -11.51
C GLY A 562 5.93 -19.08 -12.34
N VAL A 563 5.39 -18.07 -13.02
CA VAL A 563 6.21 -17.10 -13.78
C VAL A 563 7.07 -16.26 -12.84
N ILE A 564 6.49 -15.73 -11.75
CA ILE A 564 7.22 -14.93 -10.76
C ILE A 564 8.39 -15.73 -10.18
N THR A 565 8.12 -16.93 -9.69
CA THR A 565 9.12 -17.79 -9.04
C THR A 565 10.08 -18.47 -10.02
N GLY A 566 9.72 -18.52 -11.31
CA GLY A 566 10.43 -19.30 -12.32
C GLY A 566 10.21 -20.81 -12.20
N ASP A 567 9.21 -21.23 -11.43
CA ASP A 567 8.86 -22.64 -11.24
C ASP A 567 8.07 -23.15 -12.45
N ARG A 568 8.76 -23.90 -13.30
CA ARG A 568 8.18 -24.47 -14.52
C ARG A 568 7.18 -25.59 -14.26
N GLU A 569 7.19 -26.21 -13.08
CA GLU A 569 6.25 -27.27 -12.74
C GLU A 569 4.84 -26.72 -12.48
N LEU A 570 4.74 -25.44 -12.10
CA LEU A 570 3.48 -24.72 -11.95
C LEU A 570 2.88 -24.29 -13.29
N LEU A 571 3.69 -24.19 -14.35
CA LEU A 571 3.27 -23.60 -15.63
C LEU A 571 2.43 -24.56 -16.48
N LYS A 572 1.18 -24.18 -16.71
CA LYS A 572 0.27 -24.76 -17.70
C LYS A 572 0.28 -23.90 -18.95
N VAL A 573 0.99 -24.35 -19.98
CA VAL A 573 1.04 -23.68 -21.29
C VAL A 573 -0.24 -23.98 -22.07
N TYR A 574 -0.82 -22.97 -22.69
CA TYR A 574 -1.98 -23.10 -23.55
C TYR A 574 -1.67 -24.06 -24.71
N ARG A 575 -2.51 -25.07 -24.90
CA ARG A 575 -2.45 -25.98 -26.05
C ARG A 575 -3.74 -25.80 -26.83
N SER A 576 -3.65 -25.25 -28.03
CA SER A 576 -4.79 -25.24 -28.95
C SER A 576 -5.27 -26.68 -29.12
N ALA A 577 -6.55 -26.95 -28.87
CA ALA A 577 -7.15 -28.21 -29.30
C ALA A 577 -6.98 -28.27 -30.83
N GLY A 578 -6.15 -29.21 -31.29
CA GLY A 578 -5.84 -29.39 -32.72
C GLY A 578 -7.02 -29.91 -33.52
#